data_AF-A0A218XPB3-F1
#
_entry.id   AF-A0A218XPB3-F1
#
_cell.length_a   1.000
_cell.length_b   1.000
_cell.length_c   1.000
_cell.angle_alpha   90.00
_cell.angle_beta   90.00
_cell.angle_gamma   90.00
#
_symmetry.space_group_name_H-M   'P 1'
#
loop_
_entity.id
_entity.type
_entity.pdbx_description
1 polymer ?
#
loop_
_entity_poly.entity_id
_entity_poly.type
_entity_poly.pdbx_seq_one_letter_code
_entity_poly.pdbx_strand_id
1 'polypeptide(L)'
;MEKEEEERDAEAGEEAEVNPWEVSGKIDYDKLIDKFGCQRLDQSLIDRVHRLTGRPPHVFLRRGVFFAHRDFNEILDAYERGDKFYLYTGRGPSSEALHLGHLVPFMFTKYLQDAFKVPLVIQLTDDEKCMWKTLSVEESQRLARENAKDIIACGFDVTRTFIFSDFDYVGGAFYKNMVRVAKCVTYNKAVPSFPSSFPHLFSGKENLRCLIPCAIDQDPYFRMTRDVAPRIGYHKPALIESSFFPALQGDTGKMSASDPNSAIYVTDTPKEIKDKINRYAFTGGQDTKEKQMLYGANLEVDIPVKYLSFFLDDDAELDYIKQEYGSGRMLTFDVKKQLIEVLTELVERHKRARAAVTDEMPLNSQIGCRANGFADHANVGKCPLLISSNGGCIYGSKTPSQYVQLTLRLNFHFPDEQYLFVR
;
A
#
# COMPACT_ATOMS: atom_id res chain seq x y z
N MET A 1 -45.54 11.08 -16.41
CA MET A 1 -44.79 10.81 -17.65
C MET A 1 -43.64 11.78 -17.83
N GLU A 2 -43.78 13.03 -18.29
CA GLU A 2 -42.59 13.91 -18.47
C GLU A 2 -41.88 14.26 -17.14
N LYS A 3 -42.61 14.46 -16.03
CA LYS A 3 -42.01 14.64 -14.70
C LYS A 3 -41.40 13.37 -14.08
N GLU A 4 -41.84 12.19 -14.52
CA GLU A 4 -41.30 10.90 -14.05
C GLU A 4 -40.07 10.47 -14.87
N GLU A 5 -39.92 11.00 -16.09
CA GLU A 5 -38.68 10.89 -16.87
C GLU A 5 -37.63 11.89 -16.39
N GLU A 6 -38.00 13.13 -16.02
CA GLU A 6 -37.07 14.08 -15.38
C GLU A 6 -36.59 13.63 -13.98
N GLU A 7 -37.42 12.94 -13.19
CA GLU A 7 -36.98 12.34 -11.91
C GLU A 7 -36.14 11.07 -12.10
N ARG A 8 -36.31 10.34 -13.21
CA ARG A 8 -35.46 9.18 -13.56
C ARG A 8 -34.06 9.58 -14.05
N ASP A 9 -33.93 10.73 -14.70
CA ASP A 9 -32.63 11.28 -15.10
C ASP A 9 -31.92 12.01 -13.96
N ALA A 10 -32.61 12.37 -12.87
CA ALA A 10 -32.01 12.90 -11.64
C ALA A 10 -31.39 11.81 -10.72
N GLU A 11 -31.68 10.53 -10.97
CA GLU A 11 -30.98 9.36 -10.39
C GLU A 11 -29.77 8.91 -11.26
N ALA A 12 -29.29 9.75 -12.17
CA ALA A 12 -27.94 9.61 -12.72
C ALA A 12 -26.93 9.86 -11.58
N GLY A 13 -26.58 8.77 -10.89
CA GLY A 13 -25.81 8.77 -9.65
C GLY A 13 -24.60 9.69 -9.66
N GLU A 14 -24.37 10.35 -8.52
CA GLU A 14 -23.20 11.18 -8.26
C GLU A 14 -21.93 10.53 -8.82
N GLU A 15 -21.20 11.28 -9.64
CA GLU A 15 -19.92 10.83 -10.19
C GLU A 15 -18.99 10.44 -9.04
N ALA A 16 -18.48 9.20 -9.06
CA ALA A 16 -17.61 8.73 -7.99
C ALA A 16 -16.37 9.64 -7.84
N GLU A 17 -16.12 10.12 -6.62
CA GLU A 17 -14.94 10.89 -6.30
C GLU A 17 -13.83 9.93 -5.85
N VAL A 18 -12.67 10.01 -6.52
CA VAL A 18 -11.51 9.17 -6.20
C VAL A 18 -10.26 10.04 -6.19
N ASN A 19 -9.70 10.25 -5.01
CA ASN A 19 -8.45 10.96 -4.79
C ASN A 19 -7.72 10.39 -3.55
N PRO A 20 -6.47 10.79 -3.23
CA PRO A 20 -5.72 10.24 -2.10
C PRO A 20 -6.35 10.41 -0.71
N TRP A 21 -7.35 11.27 -0.59
CA TRP A 21 -7.97 11.68 0.67
C TRP A 21 -9.41 11.19 0.80
N GLU A 22 -10.14 11.13 -0.30
CA GLU A 22 -11.58 10.83 -0.35
C GLU A 22 -11.89 9.85 -1.49
N VAL A 23 -12.71 8.86 -1.14
CA VAL A 23 -13.26 7.87 -2.07
C VAL A 23 -14.74 7.70 -1.71
N SER A 24 -15.62 8.15 -2.60
CA SER A 24 -17.08 8.13 -2.40
C SER A 24 -17.83 7.76 -3.68
N GLY A 25 -19.04 7.22 -3.52
CA GLY A 25 -19.90 6.81 -4.63
C GLY A 25 -19.59 5.41 -5.18
N LYS A 26 -20.41 4.97 -6.15
CA LYS A 26 -20.23 3.67 -6.81
C LYS A 26 -19.13 3.77 -7.86
N ILE A 27 -18.04 3.05 -7.66
CA ILE A 27 -16.85 3.15 -8.50
C ILE A 27 -16.97 2.23 -9.71
N ASP A 28 -16.95 2.85 -10.90
CA ASP A 28 -16.75 2.16 -12.17
C ASP A 28 -15.26 2.19 -12.51
N TYR A 29 -14.59 1.06 -12.27
CA TYR A 29 -13.15 0.95 -12.47
C TYR A 29 -12.74 1.08 -13.94
N ASP A 30 -13.62 0.76 -14.89
CA ASP A 30 -13.32 0.89 -16.32
C ASP A 30 -13.32 2.36 -16.73
N LYS A 31 -14.32 3.13 -16.27
CA LYS A 31 -14.32 4.59 -16.43
C LYS A 31 -13.13 5.25 -15.72
N LEU A 32 -12.69 4.69 -14.59
CA LEU A 32 -11.56 5.22 -13.84
C LEU A 32 -10.24 5.06 -14.60
N ILE A 33 -10.07 3.95 -15.36
CA ILE A 33 -8.93 3.77 -16.27
C ILE A 33 -8.87 4.91 -17.27
N ASP A 34 -9.98 5.22 -17.93
CA ASP A 34 -10.06 6.28 -18.94
C ASP A 34 -9.82 7.66 -18.32
N LYS A 35 -10.47 7.94 -17.18
CA LYS A 35 -10.35 9.22 -16.45
C LYS A 35 -8.90 9.50 -16.02
N PHE A 36 -8.21 8.49 -15.51
CA PHE A 36 -6.82 8.64 -15.06
C PHE A 36 -5.84 8.48 -16.22
N GLY A 37 -6.26 7.86 -17.33
CA GLY A 37 -5.43 7.57 -18.48
C GLY A 37 -4.37 6.50 -18.18
N CYS A 38 -4.68 5.54 -17.31
CA CYS A 38 -3.87 4.34 -17.12
C CYS A 38 -4.25 3.27 -18.16
N GLN A 39 -3.59 2.11 -18.13
CA GLN A 39 -3.83 1.00 -19.06
C GLN A 39 -4.44 -0.17 -18.30
N ARG A 40 -5.34 -0.92 -18.93
CA ARG A 40 -5.90 -2.12 -18.32
C ARG A 40 -4.85 -3.22 -18.22
N LEU A 41 -4.79 -3.88 -17.07
CA LEU A 41 -4.00 -5.09 -16.87
C LEU A 41 -4.77 -6.27 -17.46
N ASP A 42 -4.36 -6.72 -18.64
CA ASP A 42 -5.01 -7.81 -19.36
C ASP A 42 -4.38 -9.19 -19.07
N GLN A 43 -5.02 -10.24 -19.57
CA GLN A 43 -4.54 -11.61 -19.41
C GLN A 43 -3.15 -11.83 -20.02
N SER A 44 -2.80 -11.11 -21.10
CA SER A 44 -1.50 -11.28 -21.77
C SER A 44 -0.34 -10.84 -20.85
N LEU A 45 -0.54 -9.78 -20.07
CA LEU A 45 0.40 -9.31 -19.06
C LEU A 45 0.50 -10.27 -17.89
N ILE A 46 -0.64 -10.83 -17.44
CA ILE A 46 -0.68 -11.82 -16.36
C ILE A 46 0.10 -13.08 -16.76
N ASP A 47 -0.13 -13.61 -17.96
CA ASP A 47 0.57 -14.76 -18.52
C ASP A 47 2.07 -14.47 -18.68
N ARG A 48 2.41 -13.24 -19.04
CA ARG A 48 3.80 -12.79 -19.15
C ARG A 48 4.51 -12.76 -17.79
N VAL A 49 3.85 -12.30 -16.73
CA VAL A 49 4.38 -12.38 -15.35
C VAL A 49 4.64 -13.84 -14.97
N HIS A 50 3.70 -14.74 -15.25
CA HIS A 50 3.87 -16.17 -15.00
C HIS A 50 5.09 -16.74 -15.73
N ARG A 51 5.19 -16.49 -17.04
CA ARG A 51 6.27 -16.98 -17.89
C ARG A 51 7.64 -16.47 -17.45
N LEU A 52 7.76 -15.18 -17.13
CA LEU A 52 9.03 -14.56 -16.77
C LEU A 52 9.52 -14.97 -15.38
N THR A 53 8.60 -15.18 -14.43
CA THR A 53 8.97 -15.44 -13.02
C THR A 53 8.91 -16.92 -12.64
N GLY A 54 8.25 -17.76 -13.45
CA GLY A 54 7.96 -19.16 -13.14
C GLY A 54 7.00 -19.34 -11.95
N ARG A 55 6.46 -18.25 -11.39
CA ARG A 55 5.53 -18.28 -10.26
C ARG A 55 4.08 -18.22 -10.76
N PRO A 56 3.15 -18.98 -10.17
CA PRO A 56 1.73 -18.80 -10.44
C PRO A 56 1.32 -17.32 -10.25
N PRO A 57 0.48 -16.74 -11.13
CA PRO A 57 -0.06 -15.41 -10.92
C PRO A 57 -0.76 -15.30 -9.57
N HIS A 58 -0.55 -14.21 -8.83
CA HIS A 58 -1.22 -13.96 -7.56
C HIS A 58 -2.75 -13.93 -7.74
N VAL A 59 -3.52 -14.30 -6.71
CA VAL A 59 -5.00 -14.23 -6.72
C VAL A 59 -5.50 -12.85 -7.15
N PHE A 60 -4.81 -11.80 -6.72
CA PHE A 60 -5.15 -10.42 -7.07
C PHE A 60 -4.92 -10.06 -8.54
N LEU A 61 -4.07 -10.79 -9.25
CA LEU A 61 -3.95 -10.67 -10.71
C LEU A 61 -5.09 -11.45 -11.38
N ARG A 62 -5.25 -12.73 -11.00
CA ARG A 62 -6.24 -13.63 -11.62
C ARG A 62 -7.68 -13.13 -11.49
N ARG A 63 -7.97 -12.44 -10.39
CA ARG A 63 -9.32 -11.95 -10.03
C ARG A 63 -9.52 -10.46 -10.33
N GLY A 64 -8.56 -9.82 -11.00
CA GLY A 64 -8.67 -8.41 -11.39
C GLY A 64 -8.74 -7.44 -10.20
N VAL A 65 -8.15 -7.79 -9.06
CA VAL A 65 -8.00 -6.85 -7.93
C VAL A 65 -6.95 -5.80 -8.28
N PHE A 66 -5.81 -6.23 -8.83
CA PHE A 66 -4.92 -5.33 -9.57
C PHE A 66 -5.37 -5.34 -11.02
N PHE A 67 -5.90 -4.21 -11.49
CA PHE A 67 -6.68 -4.14 -12.74
C PHE A 67 -6.14 -3.11 -13.72
N ALA A 68 -5.29 -2.19 -13.26
CA ALA A 68 -4.71 -1.12 -14.08
C ALA A 68 -3.20 -1.00 -13.86
N HIS A 69 -2.52 -0.39 -14.82
CA HIS A 69 -1.07 -0.18 -14.77
C HIS A 69 -0.61 1.01 -15.61
N ARG A 70 0.64 1.42 -15.40
CA ARG A 70 1.38 2.35 -16.29
C ARG A 70 2.77 1.80 -16.56
N ASP A 71 3.13 1.64 -17.82
CA ASP A 71 4.45 1.16 -18.25
C ASP A 71 4.89 -0.17 -17.57
N PHE A 72 3.95 -1.02 -17.15
CA PHE A 72 4.31 -2.32 -16.57
C PHE A 72 4.97 -3.22 -17.62
N ASN A 73 4.56 -3.12 -18.88
CA ASN A 73 5.27 -3.74 -20.01
C ASN A 73 6.75 -3.38 -20.04
N GLU A 74 7.14 -2.13 -19.77
CA GLU A 74 8.54 -1.71 -19.76
C GLU A 74 9.35 -2.36 -18.65
N ILE A 75 8.72 -2.65 -17.50
CA ILE A 75 9.34 -3.42 -16.42
C ILE A 75 9.56 -4.86 -16.85
N LEU A 76 8.56 -5.49 -17.50
CA LEU A 76 8.66 -6.86 -17.99
C LEU A 76 9.71 -6.97 -19.11
N ASP A 77 9.76 -6.02 -20.04
CA ASP A 77 10.77 -5.93 -21.09
C ASP A 77 12.18 -5.80 -20.50
N ALA A 78 12.35 -4.94 -19.50
CA ALA A 78 13.60 -4.77 -18.79
C ALA A 78 14.03 -6.08 -18.09
N TYR A 79 13.12 -6.70 -17.36
CA TYR A 79 13.38 -7.96 -16.67
C TYR A 79 13.75 -9.08 -17.64
N GLU A 80 13.07 -9.19 -18.78
CA GLU A 80 13.33 -10.18 -19.82
C GLU A 80 14.72 -10.02 -20.45
N ARG A 81 15.23 -8.79 -20.54
CA ARG A 81 16.63 -8.50 -20.97
C ARG A 81 17.67 -8.74 -19.88
N GLY A 82 17.25 -9.05 -18.65
CA GLY A 82 18.14 -9.17 -17.48
C GLY A 82 18.46 -7.84 -16.80
N ASP A 83 17.84 -6.74 -17.23
CA ASP A 83 17.95 -5.44 -16.57
C ASP A 83 17.35 -5.50 -15.17
N LYS A 84 17.90 -4.67 -14.27
CA LYS A 84 17.45 -4.62 -12.88
C LYS A 84 16.44 -3.50 -12.68
N PHE A 85 15.50 -3.73 -11.75
CA PHE A 85 14.56 -2.72 -11.26
C PHE A 85 14.36 -2.91 -9.75
N TYR A 86 13.64 -1.99 -9.10
CA TYR A 86 13.26 -2.10 -7.70
C TYR A 86 11.78 -1.77 -7.49
N LEU A 87 11.24 -2.18 -6.35
CA LEU A 87 9.88 -1.88 -5.92
C LEU A 87 9.87 -0.69 -4.96
N TYR A 88 8.82 0.11 -5.05
CA TYR A 88 8.52 1.14 -4.07
C TYR A 88 7.03 1.08 -3.70
N THR A 89 6.71 1.14 -2.42
CA THR A 89 5.36 1.40 -1.92
C THR A 89 5.43 2.22 -0.64
N GLY A 90 4.31 2.61 -0.06
CA GLY A 90 4.31 3.44 1.14
C GLY A 90 3.07 3.32 2.00
N ARG A 91 3.18 3.86 3.21
CA ARG A 91 2.10 3.92 4.20
C ARG A 91 2.18 5.22 4.96
N GLY A 92 1.06 5.94 5.03
CA GLY A 92 0.88 7.03 5.98
C GLY A 92 0.36 6.49 7.32
N PRO A 93 1.18 6.45 8.39
CA PRO A 93 0.81 5.83 9.66
C PRO A 93 -0.17 6.71 10.44
N SER A 94 -1.46 6.33 10.43
CA SER A 94 -2.53 7.11 11.07
C SER A 94 -3.36 6.34 12.10
N SER A 95 -2.98 5.10 12.40
CA SER A 95 -3.66 4.20 13.33
C SER A 95 -2.66 3.24 13.96
N GLU A 96 -2.95 2.71 15.14
CA GLU A 96 -2.04 1.79 15.85
C GLU A 96 -1.82 0.47 15.11
N ALA A 97 -2.84 -0.01 14.41
CA ALA A 97 -2.81 -1.26 13.68
C ALA A 97 -3.27 -1.07 12.23
N LEU A 98 -2.78 -1.93 11.34
CA LEU A 98 -3.32 -2.09 10.00
C LEU A 98 -4.69 -2.80 10.03
N HIS A 99 -5.50 -2.55 9.00
CA HIS A 99 -6.70 -3.33 8.70
C HIS A 99 -6.50 -4.09 7.40
N LEU A 100 -7.38 -5.04 7.09
CA LEU A 100 -7.23 -5.93 5.94
C LEU A 100 -7.05 -5.19 4.60
N GLY A 101 -7.69 -4.03 4.42
CA GLY A 101 -7.51 -3.20 3.23
C GLY A 101 -6.08 -2.65 3.07
N HIS A 102 -5.36 -2.40 4.16
CA HIS A 102 -3.94 -2.02 4.09
C HIS A 102 -3.06 -3.22 3.70
N LEU A 103 -3.48 -4.45 3.99
CA LEU A 103 -2.70 -5.64 3.63
C LEU A 103 -2.70 -5.90 2.13
N VAL A 104 -3.74 -5.53 1.37
CA VAL A 104 -3.85 -5.79 -0.08
C VAL A 104 -2.61 -5.34 -0.86
N PRO A 105 -2.18 -4.05 -0.81
CA PRO A 105 -0.96 -3.62 -1.51
C PRO A 105 0.31 -4.27 -0.95
N PHE A 106 0.41 -4.54 0.36
CA PHE A 106 1.62 -5.17 0.94
C PHE A 106 1.74 -6.65 0.57
N MET A 107 0.65 -7.42 0.61
CA MET A 107 0.61 -8.82 0.18
C MET A 107 1.02 -8.94 -1.29
N PHE A 108 0.52 -8.03 -2.14
CA PHE A 108 0.90 -8.03 -3.55
C PHE A 108 2.36 -7.60 -3.77
N THR A 109 2.82 -6.57 -3.06
CA THR A 109 4.21 -6.12 -3.13
C THR A 109 5.16 -7.24 -2.67
N LYS A 110 4.79 -7.99 -1.63
CA LYS A 110 5.52 -9.18 -1.18
C LYS A 110 5.57 -10.19 -2.31
N TYR A 111 4.44 -10.54 -2.93
CA TYR A 111 4.43 -11.45 -4.10
C TYR A 111 5.38 -10.99 -5.21
N LEU A 112 5.35 -9.70 -5.58
CA LEU A 112 6.22 -9.13 -6.62
C LEU A 112 7.71 -9.22 -6.23
N GLN A 113 8.07 -8.85 -5.00
CA GLN A 113 9.44 -8.99 -4.49
C GLN A 113 9.92 -10.43 -4.63
N ASP A 114 9.03 -11.37 -4.32
CA ASP A 114 9.32 -12.78 -4.27
C ASP A 114 9.42 -13.40 -5.68
N ALA A 115 8.59 -12.94 -6.61
CA ALA A 115 8.56 -13.38 -8.01
C ALA A 115 9.74 -12.84 -8.81
N PHE A 116 10.02 -11.54 -8.69
CA PHE A 116 11.07 -10.88 -9.47
C PHE A 116 12.42 -10.85 -8.77
N LYS A 117 12.48 -11.17 -7.46
CA LYS A 117 13.71 -11.18 -6.66
C LYS A 117 14.42 -9.82 -6.66
N VAL A 118 13.66 -8.75 -6.48
CA VAL A 118 14.13 -7.36 -6.55
C VAL A 118 14.17 -6.67 -5.18
N PRO A 119 15.00 -5.63 -5.01
CA PRO A 119 14.96 -4.77 -3.83
C PRO A 119 13.61 -4.05 -3.68
N LEU A 120 13.21 -3.77 -2.45
CA LEU A 120 11.99 -3.05 -2.09
C LEU A 120 12.32 -1.91 -1.13
N VAL A 121 11.71 -0.76 -1.39
CA VAL A 121 11.71 0.39 -0.50
C VAL A 121 10.28 0.68 -0.03
N ILE A 122 10.09 0.88 1.28
CA ILE A 122 8.79 1.21 1.89
C ILE A 122 8.92 2.52 2.66
N GLN A 123 8.21 3.55 2.22
CA GLN A 123 8.16 4.85 2.90
C GLN A 123 7.06 4.88 3.96
N LEU A 124 7.38 5.36 5.15
CA LEU A 124 6.43 5.71 6.20
C LEU A 124 6.32 7.23 6.29
N THR A 125 5.21 7.79 5.78
CA THR A 125 4.98 9.24 5.69
C THR A 125 4.44 9.80 7.01
N ASP A 126 5.22 9.65 8.08
CA ASP A 126 4.89 10.15 9.41
C ASP A 126 4.91 11.67 9.51
N ASP A 127 5.77 12.34 8.73
CA ASP A 127 5.75 13.79 8.53
C ASP A 127 4.43 14.29 7.91
N GLU A 128 3.93 13.62 6.88
CA GLU A 128 2.62 13.89 6.27
C GLU A 128 1.51 13.76 7.33
N LYS A 129 1.51 12.68 8.10
CA LYS A 129 0.47 12.49 9.12
C LYS A 129 0.56 13.52 10.24
N CYS A 130 1.76 13.94 10.62
CA CYS A 130 1.95 15.06 11.54
C CYS A 130 1.40 16.39 10.98
N MET A 131 1.57 16.66 9.69
CA MET A 131 1.08 17.91 9.06
C MET A 131 -0.44 17.92 8.84
N TRP A 132 -1.02 16.78 8.49
CA TRP A 132 -2.43 16.69 8.07
C TRP A 132 -3.40 16.24 9.17
N LYS A 133 -2.89 15.75 10.30
CA LYS A 133 -3.68 15.35 11.47
C LYS A 133 -3.16 16.09 12.71
N THR A 134 -3.98 16.15 13.75
CA THR A 134 -3.61 16.70 15.05
C THR A 134 -2.72 15.73 15.84
N LEU A 135 -1.64 15.24 15.23
CA LEU A 135 -0.65 14.35 15.83
C LEU A 135 0.64 15.12 16.12
N SER A 136 1.30 14.84 17.25
CA SER A 136 2.64 15.36 17.50
C SER A 136 3.67 14.61 16.64
N VAL A 137 4.90 15.13 16.57
CA VAL A 137 6.02 14.47 15.91
C VAL A 137 6.29 13.11 16.55
N GLU A 138 6.35 13.08 17.89
CA GLU A 138 6.64 11.87 18.67
C GLU A 138 5.58 10.79 18.46
N GLU A 139 4.30 11.19 18.44
CA GLU A 139 3.21 10.26 18.20
C GLU A 139 3.21 9.73 16.76
N SER A 140 3.50 10.59 15.78
CA SER A 140 3.60 10.18 14.37
C SER A 140 4.74 9.18 14.16
N GLN A 141 5.90 9.41 14.78
CA GLN A 141 7.03 8.47 14.77
C GLN A 141 6.68 7.16 15.52
N ARG A 142 5.98 7.22 16.66
CA ARG A 142 5.50 6.01 17.36
C ARG A 142 4.60 5.17 16.45
N LEU A 143 3.63 5.78 15.79
CA LEU A 143 2.73 5.11 14.86
C LEU A 143 3.50 4.53 13.66
N ALA A 144 4.51 5.23 13.13
CA ALA A 144 5.40 4.70 12.10
C ALA A 144 6.07 3.40 12.56
N ARG A 145 6.59 3.37 13.80
CA ARG A 145 7.22 2.17 14.38
C ARG A 145 6.25 1.01 14.52
N GLU A 146 5.04 1.25 14.99
CA GLU A 146 4.04 0.20 15.14
C GLU A 146 3.53 -0.32 13.77
N ASN A 147 3.34 0.57 12.79
CA ASN A 147 2.94 0.17 11.44
C ASN A 147 4.08 -0.58 10.72
N ALA A 148 5.35 -0.25 10.99
CA ALA A 148 6.49 -1.00 10.46
C ALA A 148 6.47 -2.46 10.93
N LYS A 149 6.10 -2.72 12.20
CA LYS A 149 5.97 -4.10 12.72
C LYS A 149 4.92 -4.90 11.95
N ASP A 150 3.77 -4.30 11.66
CA ASP A 150 2.72 -4.93 10.85
C ASP A 150 3.20 -5.19 9.41
N ILE A 151 3.93 -4.24 8.81
CA ILE A 151 4.49 -4.39 7.47
C ILE A 151 5.52 -5.53 7.42
N ILE A 152 6.43 -5.61 8.39
CA ILE A 152 7.40 -6.70 8.52
C ILE A 152 6.68 -8.05 8.67
N ALA A 153 5.59 -8.09 9.45
CA ALA A 153 4.77 -9.28 9.65
C ALA A 153 4.08 -9.81 8.37
N CYS A 154 4.06 -9.03 7.27
CA CYS A 154 3.64 -9.51 5.96
C CYS A 154 4.64 -10.49 5.31
N GLY A 155 5.86 -10.62 5.86
CA GLY A 155 6.83 -11.64 5.45
C GLY A 155 7.71 -11.22 4.26
N PHE A 156 8.08 -9.94 4.19
CA PHE A 156 9.08 -9.47 3.22
C PHE A 156 10.47 -10.06 3.49
N ASP A 157 11.28 -10.20 2.44
CA ASP A 157 12.70 -10.56 2.61
C ASP A 157 13.45 -9.37 3.21
N VAL A 158 13.79 -9.48 4.49
CA VAL A 158 14.49 -8.44 5.25
C VAL A 158 15.86 -8.07 4.67
N THR A 159 16.49 -8.95 3.88
CA THR A 159 17.78 -8.68 3.23
C THR A 159 17.66 -7.81 1.98
N ARG A 160 16.44 -7.66 1.46
CA ARG A 160 16.11 -6.90 0.24
C ARG A 160 15.11 -5.79 0.47
N THR A 161 14.72 -5.53 1.72
CA THR A 161 13.68 -4.57 2.06
C THR A 161 14.25 -3.46 2.92
N PHE A 162 14.05 -2.22 2.49
CA PHE A 162 14.38 -1.03 3.26
C PHE A 162 13.09 -0.28 3.60
N ILE A 163 12.71 -0.28 4.87
CA ILE A 163 11.62 0.54 5.39
C ILE A 163 12.26 1.82 5.95
N PHE A 164 11.59 2.97 5.88
CA PHE A 164 12.10 4.19 6.51
C PHE A 164 10.96 5.12 6.94
N SER A 165 11.19 5.85 8.03
CA SER A 165 10.39 7.02 8.46
C SER A 165 10.90 8.27 7.74
N ASP A 166 10.00 9.13 7.29
CA ASP A 166 10.37 10.40 6.67
C ASP A 166 11.09 11.31 7.67
N PHE A 167 10.60 11.42 8.92
CA PHE A 167 11.29 12.18 9.97
C PHE A 167 12.72 11.69 10.24
N ASP A 168 12.97 10.38 10.13
CA ASP A 168 14.27 9.79 10.45
C ASP A 168 15.24 9.77 9.25
N TYR A 169 14.75 9.66 8.02
CA TYR A 169 15.58 9.45 6.83
C TYR A 169 15.76 10.71 5.97
N VAL A 170 14.82 11.66 6.01
CA VAL A 170 14.88 12.86 5.18
C VAL A 170 16.13 13.68 5.49
N GLY A 171 17.03 13.72 4.52
CA GLY A 171 18.31 14.41 4.60
C GLY A 171 19.18 14.09 3.39
N GLY A 172 20.42 14.56 3.39
CA GLY A 172 21.44 14.15 2.42
C GLY A 172 20.98 14.16 0.95
N ALA A 173 21.09 13.02 0.28
CA ALA A 173 20.69 12.87 -1.13
C ALA A 173 19.16 12.89 -1.33
N PHE A 174 18.41 12.34 -0.38
CA PHE A 174 16.95 12.33 -0.43
C PHE A 174 16.40 13.77 -0.46
N TYR A 175 16.83 14.62 0.47
CA TYR A 175 16.43 16.03 0.52
C TYR A 175 16.81 16.81 -0.75
N LYS A 176 17.98 16.53 -1.35
CA LYS A 176 18.37 17.13 -2.64
C LYS A 176 17.39 16.76 -3.76
N ASN A 177 16.89 15.52 -3.78
CA ASN A 177 15.86 15.12 -4.73
C ASN A 177 14.50 15.76 -4.42
N MET A 178 14.11 15.91 -3.15
CA MET A 178 12.92 16.67 -2.76
C MET A 178 12.98 18.08 -3.35
N VAL A 179 14.12 18.78 -3.23
CA VAL A 179 14.30 20.13 -3.80
C VAL A 179 14.25 20.14 -5.33
N ARG A 180 14.82 19.12 -6.01
CA ARG A 180 14.74 19.00 -7.48
C ARG A 180 13.31 18.81 -7.96
N VAL A 181 12.55 17.94 -7.29
CA VAL A 181 11.13 17.73 -7.58
C VAL A 181 10.33 19.00 -7.28
N ALA A 182 10.60 19.65 -6.14
CA ALA A 182 9.93 20.88 -5.71
C ALA A 182 10.08 22.04 -6.72
N LYS A 183 11.15 22.06 -7.52
CA LYS A 183 11.33 23.02 -8.63
C LYS A 183 10.40 22.77 -9.81
N CYS A 184 9.91 21.54 -9.97
CA CYS A 184 9.05 21.16 -11.08
C CYS A 184 7.57 21.11 -10.67
N VAL A 185 7.28 20.76 -9.41
CA VAL A 185 5.92 20.57 -8.85
C VAL A 185 5.93 20.79 -7.33
N THR A 186 4.77 21.07 -6.73
CA THR A 186 4.63 21.41 -5.31
C THR A 186 4.59 20.23 -4.34
N TYR A 187 4.62 18.97 -4.79
CA TYR A 187 4.35 17.80 -3.95
C TYR A 187 5.52 16.80 -3.84
N ASN A 188 5.68 16.18 -2.65
CA ASN A 188 6.93 15.51 -2.23
C ASN A 188 6.95 13.97 -2.29
N LYS A 189 5.78 13.31 -2.46
CA LYS A 189 5.67 11.83 -2.47
C LYS A 189 6.33 11.14 -3.69
N ALA A 190 6.84 11.93 -4.63
CA ALA A 190 7.53 11.47 -5.83
C ALA A 190 8.94 10.89 -5.57
N VAL A 191 9.60 11.38 -4.52
CA VAL A 191 11.06 11.28 -4.34
C VAL A 191 11.59 9.85 -4.17
N PRO A 192 10.90 8.92 -3.48
CA PRO A 192 11.35 7.53 -3.38
C PRO A 192 11.34 6.77 -4.71
N SER A 193 10.67 7.30 -5.74
CA SER A 193 10.65 6.71 -7.08
C SER A 193 11.98 6.88 -7.84
N PHE A 194 12.93 7.63 -7.29
CA PHE A 194 14.25 7.87 -7.89
C PHE A 194 15.36 7.15 -7.12
N PRO A 195 16.19 6.32 -7.78
CA PRO A 195 17.21 5.52 -7.09
C PRO A 195 18.28 6.36 -6.39
N SER A 196 18.57 7.56 -6.89
CA SER A 196 19.52 8.50 -6.28
C SER A 196 19.07 9.02 -4.91
N SER A 197 17.81 8.81 -4.52
CA SER A 197 17.31 9.06 -3.16
C SER A 197 17.86 8.04 -2.15
N PHE A 198 18.41 6.92 -2.63
CA PHE A 198 18.97 5.83 -1.83
C PHE A 198 20.38 5.45 -2.31
N PRO A 199 21.36 6.37 -2.24
CA PRO A 199 22.71 6.11 -2.77
C PRO A 199 23.39 4.92 -2.08
N HIS A 200 23.01 4.62 -0.84
CA HIS A 200 23.51 3.47 -0.09
C HIS A 200 22.95 2.13 -0.61
N LEU A 201 21.77 2.11 -1.25
CA LEU A 201 21.17 0.91 -1.87
C LEU A 201 21.56 0.78 -3.35
N PHE A 202 21.62 1.92 -4.06
CA PHE A 202 21.69 1.97 -5.52
C PHE A 202 22.91 2.73 -6.05
N SER A 203 24.04 2.69 -5.32
CA SER A 203 25.29 3.33 -5.74
C SER A 203 25.68 2.94 -7.17
N GLY A 204 25.91 3.94 -8.03
CA GLY A 204 26.24 3.76 -9.45
C GLY A 204 25.09 3.28 -10.35
N LYS A 205 23.85 3.21 -9.83
CA LYS A 205 22.66 2.70 -10.55
C LYS A 205 21.58 3.76 -10.69
N GLU A 206 21.95 4.92 -11.19
CA GLU A 206 21.07 6.11 -11.28
C GLU A 206 19.89 5.94 -12.26
N ASN A 207 19.98 4.97 -13.17
CA ASN A 207 18.97 4.66 -14.20
C ASN A 207 18.11 3.42 -13.88
N LEU A 208 18.05 2.97 -12.62
CA LEU A 208 17.16 1.88 -12.24
C LEU A 208 15.69 2.27 -12.47
N ARG A 209 14.93 1.36 -13.06
CA ARG A 209 13.47 1.48 -13.13
C ARG A 209 12.84 1.17 -11.77
N CYS A 210 11.74 1.85 -11.48
CA CYS A 210 10.94 1.68 -10.28
C CYS A 210 9.55 1.17 -10.67
N LEU A 211 9.06 0.12 -9.99
CA LEU A 211 7.67 -0.33 -10.07
C LEU A 211 6.95 -0.05 -8.74
N ILE A 212 5.79 0.59 -8.83
CA ILE A 212 5.01 1.04 -7.67
C ILE A 212 3.67 0.29 -7.60
N PRO A 213 3.52 -0.68 -6.67
CA PRO A 213 2.24 -1.28 -6.35
C PRO A 213 1.47 -0.39 -5.36
N CYS A 214 0.29 0.07 -5.75
CA CYS A 214 -0.58 0.90 -4.91
C CYS A 214 -2.06 0.66 -5.20
N ALA A 215 -2.94 1.24 -4.37
CA ALA A 215 -4.33 1.44 -4.76
C ALA A 215 -4.44 2.64 -5.71
N ILE A 216 -5.47 2.66 -6.56
CA ILE A 216 -5.60 3.65 -7.63
C ILE A 216 -5.76 5.10 -7.12
N ASP A 217 -6.18 5.31 -5.87
CA ASP A 217 -6.23 6.64 -5.23
C ASP A 217 -4.86 7.33 -5.17
N GLN A 218 -3.75 6.58 -5.23
CA GLN A 218 -2.40 7.15 -5.22
C GLN A 218 -1.88 7.56 -6.60
N ASP A 219 -2.56 7.20 -7.71
CA ASP A 219 -2.13 7.55 -9.07
C ASP A 219 -1.87 9.04 -9.27
N PRO A 220 -2.68 9.99 -8.73
CA PRO A 220 -2.42 11.42 -8.92
C PRO A 220 -1.01 11.86 -8.51
N TYR A 221 -0.43 11.30 -7.45
CA TYR A 221 0.94 11.60 -7.04
C TYR A 221 1.98 11.10 -8.05
N PHE A 222 1.75 9.92 -8.61
CA PHE A 222 2.71 9.27 -9.49
C PHE A 222 2.55 9.71 -10.94
N ARG A 223 1.35 10.07 -11.37
CA ARG A 223 1.12 10.80 -12.63
C ARG A 223 1.96 12.08 -12.65
N MET A 224 1.87 12.88 -11.59
CA MET A 224 2.72 14.06 -11.41
C MET A 224 4.22 13.69 -11.41
N THR A 225 4.60 12.63 -10.70
CA THR A 225 6.00 12.14 -10.66
C THR A 225 6.52 11.78 -12.04
N ARG A 226 5.70 11.13 -12.87
CA ARG A 226 6.04 10.72 -14.24
C ARG A 226 6.21 11.91 -15.19
N ASP A 227 5.52 13.03 -14.94
CA ASP A 227 5.71 14.27 -15.71
C ASP A 227 7.01 14.99 -15.34
N VAL A 228 7.43 14.87 -14.08
CA VAL A 228 8.68 15.46 -13.58
C VAL A 228 9.90 14.64 -13.97
N ALA A 229 9.84 13.31 -13.91
CA ALA A 229 10.99 12.42 -14.04
C ALA A 229 11.90 12.74 -15.25
N PRO A 230 11.38 12.93 -16.48
CA PRO A 230 12.23 13.23 -17.63
C PRO A 230 12.94 14.59 -17.53
N ARG A 231 12.32 15.58 -16.85
CA ARG A 231 12.88 16.95 -16.69
C ARG A 231 14.10 16.97 -15.77
N ILE A 232 14.21 15.98 -14.88
CA ILE A 232 15.31 15.83 -13.94
C ILE A 232 16.22 14.64 -14.29
N GLY A 233 16.05 14.06 -15.48
CA GLY A 233 16.95 13.03 -16.03
C GLY A 233 16.71 11.61 -15.52
N TYR A 234 15.54 11.29 -14.96
CA TYR A 234 15.20 9.94 -14.50
C TYR A 234 14.15 9.25 -15.37
N HIS A 235 14.13 7.92 -15.30
CA HIS A 235 13.04 7.12 -15.87
C HIS A 235 11.72 7.41 -15.14
N LYS A 236 10.62 7.38 -15.90
CA LYS A 236 9.28 7.40 -15.33
C LYS A 236 9.07 6.15 -14.48
N PRO A 237 8.55 6.25 -13.24
CA PRO A 237 8.15 5.06 -12.50
C PRO A 237 6.97 4.36 -13.20
N ALA A 238 7.00 3.03 -13.20
CA ALA A 238 5.88 2.20 -13.60
C ALA A 238 4.94 1.99 -12.40
N LEU A 239 3.66 1.75 -12.69
CA LEU A 239 2.61 1.55 -11.69
C LEU A 239 1.86 0.25 -11.96
N ILE A 240 1.39 -0.38 -10.89
CA ILE A 240 0.38 -1.44 -10.93
C ILE A 240 -0.64 -1.17 -9.82
N GLU A 241 -1.91 -1.04 -10.19
CA GLU A 241 -2.93 -0.36 -9.39
C GLU A 241 -4.07 -1.31 -9.02
N SER A 242 -4.42 -1.30 -7.74
CA SER A 242 -5.51 -2.10 -7.18
C SER A 242 -6.81 -1.32 -7.04
N SER A 243 -7.90 -2.07 -7.12
CA SER A 243 -9.23 -1.66 -6.69
C SER A 243 -9.25 -1.43 -5.17
N PHE A 244 -10.25 -0.71 -4.68
CA PHE A 244 -10.42 -0.54 -3.25
C PHE A 244 -10.92 -1.81 -2.58
N PHE A 245 -10.44 -2.05 -1.35
CA PHE A 245 -11.00 -3.06 -0.49
C PHE A 245 -12.24 -2.48 0.22
N PRO A 246 -13.42 -3.10 0.07
CA PRO A 246 -14.68 -2.50 0.51
C PRO A 246 -14.81 -2.48 2.04
N ALA A 247 -15.64 -1.57 2.56
CA ALA A 247 -15.99 -1.55 3.97
C ALA A 247 -17.00 -2.64 4.32
N LEU A 248 -17.10 -2.98 5.62
CA LEU A 248 -18.05 -3.99 6.07
C LEU A 248 -19.50 -3.62 5.71
N GLN A 249 -19.85 -2.34 5.78
CA GLN A 249 -21.21 -1.84 5.54
C GLN A 249 -21.61 -1.80 4.06
N GLY A 250 -20.68 -1.94 3.12
CA GLY A 250 -20.97 -1.84 1.69
C GLY A 250 -19.90 -1.14 0.86
N ASP A 251 -20.21 -0.97 -0.42
CA ASP A 251 -19.33 -0.45 -1.48
C ASP A 251 -19.33 1.07 -1.65
N THR A 252 -19.96 1.81 -0.74
CA THR A 252 -20.11 3.27 -0.87
C THR A 252 -18.85 4.05 -0.47
N GLY A 253 -17.76 3.37 -0.10
CA GLY A 253 -16.49 4.01 0.23
C GLY A 253 -15.38 3.05 0.65
N LYS A 254 -14.22 3.62 0.95
CA LYS A 254 -13.03 2.92 1.48
C LYS A 254 -13.18 2.63 2.98
N MET A 255 -12.63 1.51 3.47
CA MET A 255 -12.49 1.31 4.92
C MET A 255 -11.72 2.47 5.55
N SER A 256 -12.33 3.09 6.56
CA SER A 256 -11.70 4.17 7.32
C SER A 256 -11.37 3.71 8.73
N ALA A 257 -10.13 3.97 9.15
CA ALA A 257 -9.72 3.75 10.54
C ALA A 257 -10.51 4.61 11.56
N SER A 258 -11.30 5.59 11.10
CA SER A 258 -12.16 6.43 11.96
C SER A 258 -13.45 5.74 12.40
N ASP A 259 -13.90 4.68 11.73
CA ASP A 259 -15.00 3.83 12.20
C ASP A 259 -14.47 2.42 12.52
N PRO A 260 -14.30 2.07 13.80
CA PRO A 260 -13.74 0.77 14.20
C PRO A 260 -14.66 -0.41 13.85
N ASN A 261 -15.93 -0.16 13.52
CA ASN A 261 -16.88 -1.19 13.08
C ASN A 261 -16.90 -1.34 11.55
N SER A 262 -16.22 -0.46 10.81
CA SER A 262 -16.14 -0.54 9.34
C SER A 262 -15.09 -1.51 8.82
N ALA A 263 -14.16 -1.94 9.69
CA ALA A 263 -12.97 -2.67 9.30
C ALA A 263 -12.62 -3.83 10.23
N ILE A 264 -11.98 -4.85 9.63
CA ILE A 264 -11.31 -5.93 10.36
C ILE A 264 -9.83 -5.55 10.50
N TYR A 265 -9.34 -5.47 11.73
CA TYR A 265 -7.95 -5.13 12.04
C TYR A 265 -7.07 -6.37 12.17
N VAL A 266 -5.78 -6.23 11.90
CA VAL A 266 -4.81 -7.33 12.07
C VAL A 266 -4.53 -7.69 13.53
N THR A 267 -5.11 -6.93 14.46
CA THR A 267 -5.07 -7.15 15.90
C THR A 267 -6.36 -7.76 16.45
N ASP A 268 -7.44 -7.82 15.65
CA ASP A 268 -8.73 -8.36 16.09
C ASP A 268 -8.58 -9.82 16.57
N THR A 269 -9.30 -10.17 17.63
CA THR A 269 -9.44 -11.54 18.12
C THR A 269 -10.40 -12.34 17.23
N PRO A 270 -10.35 -13.68 17.25
CA PRO A 270 -11.31 -14.51 16.52
C PRO A 270 -12.78 -14.17 16.84
N LYS A 271 -13.05 -13.78 18.09
CA LYS A 271 -14.37 -13.34 18.53
C LYS A 271 -14.78 -12.02 17.90
N GLU A 272 -13.88 -11.03 17.87
CA GLU A 272 -14.15 -9.72 17.25
C GLU A 272 -14.37 -9.85 15.74
N ILE A 273 -13.55 -10.66 15.05
CA ILE A 273 -13.74 -10.95 13.62
C ILE A 273 -15.13 -11.54 13.39
N LYS A 274 -15.49 -12.57 14.15
CA LYS A 274 -16.83 -13.20 14.08
C LYS A 274 -17.95 -12.21 14.35
N ASP A 275 -17.84 -11.40 15.40
CA ASP A 275 -18.88 -10.44 15.77
C ASP A 275 -19.03 -9.34 14.72
N LYS A 276 -17.92 -8.82 14.18
CA LYS A 276 -17.94 -7.80 13.13
C LYS A 276 -18.54 -8.32 11.82
N ILE A 277 -18.13 -9.50 11.37
CA ILE A 277 -18.70 -10.12 10.15
C ILE A 277 -20.19 -10.40 10.31
N ASN A 278 -20.62 -10.92 11.46
CA ASN A 278 -22.04 -11.25 11.65
C ASN A 278 -22.91 -10.00 11.75
N ARG A 279 -22.45 -8.94 12.43
CA ARG A 279 -23.25 -7.74 12.72
C ARG A 279 -23.18 -6.66 11.65
N TYR A 280 -22.02 -6.45 11.04
CA TYR A 280 -21.76 -5.27 10.22
C TYR A 280 -21.52 -5.57 8.75
N ALA A 281 -21.14 -6.81 8.39
CA ALA A 281 -20.96 -7.15 6.98
C ALA A 281 -22.31 -7.16 6.25
N PHE A 282 -22.48 -6.24 5.31
CA PHE A 282 -23.62 -6.16 4.42
C PHE A 282 -23.67 -7.39 3.51
N THR A 283 -24.87 -7.93 3.32
CA THR A 283 -25.09 -9.18 2.59
C THR A 283 -26.08 -8.97 1.46
N GLY A 284 -25.81 -9.57 0.31
CA GLY A 284 -26.74 -9.62 -0.81
C GLY A 284 -27.76 -10.78 -0.71
N GLY A 285 -27.74 -11.53 0.39
CA GLY A 285 -28.72 -12.58 0.68
C GLY A 285 -30.08 -12.04 1.10
N GLN A 286 -31.05 -12.94 1.21
CA GLN A 286 -32.45 -12.60 1.51
C GLN A 286 -32.77 -12.61 3.01
N ASP A 287 -33.83 -11.89 3.41
CA ASP A 287 -34.25 -11.77 4.82
C ASP A 287 -34.67 -13.11 5.47
N THR A 288 -35.17 -14.05 4.66
CA THR A 288 -35.64 -15.36 5.14
C THR A 288 -35.01 -16.49 4.34
N LYS A 289 -34.91 -17.66 4.97
CA LYS A 289 -34.39 -18.87 4.34
C LYS A 289 -35.17 -19.25 3.10
N GLU A 290 -36.50 -19.13 3.14
CA GLU A 290 -37.39 -19.48 2.02
C GLU A 290 -37.13 -18.57 0.82
N LYS A 291 -36.99 -17.26 1.05
CA LYS A 291 -36.62 -16.31 0.00
C LYS A 291 -35.23 -16.60 -0.55
N GLN A 292 -34.25 -16.90 0.32
CA GLN A 292 -32.88 -17.23 -0.10
C GLN A 292 -32.88 -18.45 -1.03
N MET A 293 -33.61 -19.51 -0.67
CA MET A 293 -33.72 -20.71 -1.49
C MET A 293 -34.43 -20.48 -2.84
N LEU A 294 -35.31 -19.49 -2.92
CA LEU A 294 -36.08 -19.18 -4.13
C LEU A 294 -35.37 -18.20 -5.08
N TYR A 295 -34.77 -17.15 -4.53
CA TYR A 295 -34.22 -16.03 -5.29
C TYR A 295 -32.69 -15.97 -5.30
N GLY A 296 -32.03 -16.72 -4.42
CA GLY A 296 -30.58 -16.64 -4.24
C GLY A 296 -30.11 -15.29 -3.69
N ALA A 297 -28.79 -15.08 -3.75
CA ALA A 297 -28.13 -13.87 -3.28
C ALA A 297 -27.59 -13.02 -4.44
N ASN A 298 -27.65 -11.70 -4.29
CA ASN A 298 -26.94 -10.77 -5.16
C ASN A 298 -25.46 -10.68 -4.77
N LEU A 299 -24.60 -11.37 -5.51
CA LEU A 299 -23.17 -11.42 -5.25
C LEU A 299 -22.44 -10.09 -5.51
N GLU A 300 -23.00 -9.22 -6.35
CA GLU A 300 -22.37 -7.93 -6.70
C GLU A 300 -22.30 -6.97 -5.52
N VAL A 301 -23.18 -7.13 -4.53
CA VAL A 301 -23.26 -6.27 -3.36
C VAL A 301 -22.84 -6.98 -2.07
N ASP A 302 -22.62 -8.30 -2.11
CA ASP A 302 -22.33 -9.10 -0.92
C ASP A 302 -20.87 -8.96 -0.46
N ILE A 303 -20.68 -8.30 0.69
CA ILE A 303 -19.35 -8.05 1.26
C ILE A 303 -18.63 -9.35 1.64
N PRO A 304 -19.29 -10.37 2.24
CA PRO A 304 -18.62 -11.62 2.51
C PRO A 304 -18.00 -12.30 1.29
N VAL A 305 -18.74 -12.40 0.18
CA VAL A 305 -18.23 -12.95 -1.08
C VAL A 305 -17.08 -12.10 -1.65
N LYS A 306 -17.18 -10.78 -1.53
CA LYS A 306 -16.07 -9.89 -1.92
C LYS A 306 -14.83 -10.17 -1.10
N TYR A 307 -14.91 -10.22 0.23
CA TYR A 307 -13.74 -10.50 1.07
C TYR A 307 -13.14 -11.87 0.77
N LEU A 308 -13.96 -12.91 0.52
CA LEU A 308 -13.48 -14.22 0.06
C LEU A 308 -12.73 -14.10 -1.27
N SER A 309 -13.18 -13.26 -2.21
CA SER A 309 -12.47 -13.03 -3.46
C SER A 309 -11.07 -12.39 -3.28
N PHE A 310 -10.81 -11.73 -2.16
CA PHE A 310 -9.46 -11.26 -1.81
C PHE A 310 -8.62 -12.34 -1.10
N PHE A 311 -9.19 -13.08 -0.14
CA PHE A 311 -8.39 -13.83 0.83
C PHE A 311 -8.51 -15.35 0.76
N LEU A 312 -9.51 -15.90 0.07
CA LEU A 312 -9.59 -17.34 -0.18
C LEU A 312 -8.70 -17.68 -1.37
N ASP A 313 -7.65 -18.48 -1.20
CA ASP A 313 -6.66 -18.72 -2.28
C ASP A 313 -7.18 -19.62 -3.42
N ASP A 314 -8.11 -20.54 -3.12
CA ASP A 314 -8.66 -21.52 -4.05
C ASP A 314 -9.78 -20.90 -4.92
N ASP A 315 -9.53 -20.84 -6.24
CA ASP A 315 -10.50 -20.30 -7.21
C ASP A 315 -11.70 -21.23 -7.39
N ALA A 316 -11.51 -22.55 -7.35
CA ALA A 316 -12.59 -23.52 -7.52
C ALA A 316 -13.54 -23.51 -6.31
N GLU A 317 -12.99 -23.36 -5.10
CA GLU A 317 -13.79 -23.19 -3.89
C GLU A 317 -14.58 -21.87 -3.92
N LEU A 318 -13.95 -20.76 -4.33
CA LEU A 318 -14.63 -19.48 -4.49
C LEU A 318 -15.78 -19.54 -5.50
N ASP A 319 -15.56 -20.18 -6.64
CA ASP A 319 -16.58 -20.34 -7.69
C ASP A 319 -17.73 -21.23 -7.22
N TYR A 320 -17.43 -22.30 -6.49
CA TYR A 320 -18.45 -23.13 -5.85
C TYR A 320 -19.31 -22.29 -4.87
N ILE A 321 -18.68 -21.50 -3.99
CA ILE A 321 -19.40 -20.64 -3.04
C ILE A 321 -20.31 -19.66 -3.78
N LYS A 322 -19.78 -18.98 -4.80
CA LYS A 322 -20.56 -18.04 -5.63
C LYS A 322 -21.75 -18.73 -6.28
N GLN A 323 -21.56 -19.89 -6.88
CA GLN A 323 -22.62 -20.64 -7.54
C GLN A 323 -23.71 -21.11 -6.55
N GLU A 324 -23.33 -21.70 -5.43
CA GLU A 324 -24.28 -22.21 -4.44
C GLU A 324 -25.02 -21.09 -3.72
N TYR A 325 -24.34 -20.01 -3.37
CA TYR A 325 -24.95 -18.88 -2.68
C TYR A 325 -25.82 -18.04 -3.62
N GLY A 326 -25.33 -17.76 -4.83
CA GLY A 326 -26.07 -17.04 -5.86
C GLY A 326 -27.33 -17.76 -6.32
N SER A 327 -27.36 -19.10 -6.24
CA SER A 327 -28.54 -19.92 -6.56
C SER A 327 -29.45 -20.23 -5.36
N GLY A 328 -29.08 -19.83 -4.14
CA GLY A 328 -29.88 -20.05 -2.95
C GLY A 328 -29.69 -21.40 -2.23
N ARG A 329 -28.81 -22.27 -2.74
CA ARG A 329 -28.49 -23.57 -2.13
C ARG A 329 -27.63 -23.43 -0.87
N MET A 330 -26.81 -22.39 -0.80
CA MET A 330 -26.04 -22.01 0.39
C MET A 330 -26.69 -20.81 1.08
N LEU A 331 -26.70 -20.80 2.42
CA LEU A 331 -27.25 -19.68 3.19
C LEU A 331 -26.16 -18.66 3.52
N THR A 332 -26.56 -17.41 3.74
CA THR A 332 -25.66 -16.32 4.17
C THR A 332 -24.85 -16.68 5.41
N PHE A 333 -25.43 -17.43 6.35
CA PHE A 333 -24.72 -17.90 7.54
C PHE A 333 -23.51 -18.79 7.18
N ASP A 334 -23.66 -19.67 6.20
CA ASP A 334 -22.60 -20.60 5.78
C ASP A 334 -21.44 -19.84 5.11
N VAL A 335 -21.76 -18.88 4.24
CA VAL A 335 -20.77 -17.98 3.61
C VAL A 335 -20.01 -17.16 4.65
N LYS A 336 -20.73 -16.55 5.61
CA LYS A 336 -20.10 -15.80 6.70
C LYS A 336 -19.20 -16.69 7.55
N LYS A 337 -19.60 -17.94 7.81
CA LYS A 337 -18.79 -18.89 8.57
C LYS A 337 -17.46 -19.19 7.87
N GLN A 338 -17.48 -19.49 6.57
CA GLN A 338 -16.26 -19.72 5.79
C GLN A 338 -15.36 -18.49 5.77
N LEU A 339 -15.93 -17.29 5.58
CA LEU A 339 -15.15 -16.06 5.65
C LEU A 339 -14.49 -15.87 7.02
N ILE A 340 -15.22 -16.11 8.11
CA ILE A 340 -14.67 -15.99 9.46
C ILE A 340 -13.49 -16.93 9.66
N GLU A 341 -13.56 -18.17 9.16
CA GLU A 341 -12.46 -19.14 9.22
C GLU A 341 -11.22 -18.61 8.46
N VAL A 342 -11.39 -18.19 7.20
CA VAL A 342 -10.32 -17.62 6.37
C VAL A 342 -9.65 -16.41 7.03
N LEU A 343 -10.46 -15.45 7.50
CA LEU A 343 -9.94 -14.24 8.13
C LEU A 343 -9.28 -14.50 9.48
N THR A 344 -9.83 -15.42 10.27
CA THR A 344 -9.25 -15.80 11.57
C THR A 344 -7.86 -16.40 11.36
N GLU A 345 -7.71 -17.31 10.39
CA GLU A 345 -6.40 -17.88 10.10
C GLU A 345 -5.41 -16.83 9.62
N LEU A 346 -5.83 -15.94 8.71
CA LEU A 346 -5.01 -14.85 8.19
C LEU A 346 -4.51 -13.94 9.32
N VAL A 347 -5.41 -13.48 10.19
CA VAL A 347 -5.10 -12.57 11.30
C VAL A 347 -4.22 -13.25 12.36
N GLU A 348 -4.52 -14.50 12.73
CA GLU A 348 -3.69 -15.23 13.70
C GLU A 348 -2.29 -15.56 13.15
N ARG A 349 -2.16 -15.81 11.84
CA ARG A 349 -0.85 -15.92 11.19
C ARG A 349 -0.09 -14.60 11.26
N HIS A 350 -0.75 -13.49 10.96
CA HIS A 350 -0.15 -12.15 11.04
C HIS A 350 0.29 -11.82 12.46
N LYS A 351 -0.54 -12.06 13.47
CA LYS A 351 -0.22 -11.82 14.89
C LYS A 351 0.99 -12.63 15.35
N ARG A 352 1.08 -13.91 14.94
CA ARG A 352 2.27 -14.74 15.22
C ARG A 352 3.53 -14.18 14.56
N ALA A 353 3.44 -13.75 13.30
CA ALA A 353 4.57 -13.13 12.60
C ALA A 353 5.00 -11.81 13.26
N ARG A 354 4.03 -10.96 13.62
CA ARG A 354 4.26 -9.68 14.31
C ARG A 354 4.90 -9.87 15.68
N ALA A 355 4.47 -10.88 16.44
CA ALA A 355 5.05 -11.20 17.74
C ALA A 355 6.53 -11.63 17.66
N ALA A 356 6.98 -12.11 16.50
CA ALA A 356 8.38 -12.43 16.25
C ALA A 356 9.23 -11.21 15.83
N VAL A 357 8.62 -10.05 15.61
CA VAL A 357 9.34 -8.81 15.28
C VAL A 357 9.89 -8.20 16.56
N THR A 358 11.21 -8.18 16.68
CA THR A 358 11.91 -7.60 17.84
C THR A 358 12.25 -6.13 17.60
N ASP A 359 12.42 -5.34 18.67
CA ASP A 359 12.88 -3.94 18.57
C ASP A 359 14.31 -3.83 17.99
N GLU A 360 15.09 -4.93 18.02
CA GLU A 360 16.37 -5.09 17.32
C GLU A 360 16.24 -5.38 15.81
N MET A 361 15.03 -5.25 15.23
CA MET A 361 14.83 -5.15 13.79
C MET A 361 14.65 -3.66 13.46
N PRO A 362 15.74 -2.86 13.31
CA PRO A 362 15.60 -1.42 13.21
C PRO A 362 14.70 -1.02 12.05
N LEU A 363 13.83 -0.04 12.29
CA LEU A 363 13.12 0.65 11.22
C LEU A 363 14.07 1.23 10.17
N ASN A 364 15.33 1.50 10.52
CA ASN A 364 16.37 2.00 9.63
C ASN A 364 17.48 0.95 9.37
N SER A 365 17.21 -0.35 9.55
CA SER A 365 18.27 -1.37 9.46
C SER A 365 18.67 -1.66 8.03
N GLN A 366 19.89 -1.26 7.72
CA GLN A 366 20.70 -1.95 6.73
C GLN A 366 20.95 -3.38 7.19
N ILE A 367 20.14 -4.34 6.74
CA ILE A 367 20.61 -5.72 6.64
C ILE A 367 21.24 -5.88 5.26
N GLY A 368 22.49 -5.42 5.16
CA GLY A 368 23.44 -5.94 4.18
C GLY A 368 22.99 -5.96 2.71
N CYS A 369 22.34 -4.91 2.20
CA CYS A 369 22.51 -4.59 0.78
C CYS A 369 23.93 -4.07 0.56
N ARG A 370 24.94 -4.94 0.71
CA ARG A 370 26.17 -4.77 -0.07
C ARG A 370 25.72 -4.67 -1.53
N ALA A 371 26.50 -4.00 -2.38
CA ALA A 371 26.23 -3.73 -3.80
C ALA A 371 25.76 -4.92 -4.68
N ASN A 372 25.69 -6.13 -4.10
CA ASN A 372 25.28 -7.42 -4.63
C ASN A 372 23.83 -7.83 -4.26
N GLY A 373 22.88 -6.92 -4.03
CA GLY A 373 21.44 -7.25 -3.90
C GLY A 373 20.80 -7.94 -5.13
N PHE A 374 21.64 -8.29 -6.11
CA PHE A 374 21.35 -9.05 -7.32
C PHE A 374 22.17 -10.36 -7.40
N ALA A 375 22.71 -10.86 -6.29
CA ALA A 375 23.62 -12.01 -6.30
C ALA A 375 22.94 -13.29 -6.83
N ASP A 376 23.59 -13.90 -7.83
CA ASP A 376 23.33 -15.28 -8.27
C ASP A 376 23.74 -16.27 -7.17
N HIS A 377 22.97 -17.36 -7.04
CA HIS A 377 22.98 -18.32 -5.93
C HIS A 377 24.23 -19.22 -5.77
N ALA A 378 25.40 -18.81 -6.24
CA ALA A 378 26.62 -19.61 -6.18
C ALA A 378 27.60 -19.14 -5.07
N ASN A 379 27.15 -19.13 -3.81
CA ASN A 379 27.95 -19.26 -2.56
C ASN A 379 27.29 -18.50 -1.41
N VAL A 380 26.45 -19.19 -0.63
CA VAL A 380 26.00 -18.68 0.68
C VAL A 380 26.78 -19.40 1.77
N GLY A 381 27.95 -18.86 2.09
CA GLY A 381 28.65 -19.18 3.33
C GLY A 381 27.98 -18.47 4.51
N LYS A 382 27.66 -19.22 5.58
CA LYS A 382 27.15 -18.69 6.85
C LYS A 382 28.07 -17.57 7.35
N CYS A 383 27.52 -16.39 7.65
CA CYS A 383 28.24 -15.34 8.35
C CYS A 383 27.42 -14.88 9.57
N PRO A 384 27.99 -14.87 10.79
CA PRO A 384 27.25 -14.60 12.01
C PRO A 384 26.95 -13.10 12.18
N LEU A 385 25.80 -12.82 12.80
CA LEU A 385 25.36 -11.50 13.22
C LEU A 385 26.48 -10.79 14.02
N LEU A 386 26.96 -9.66 13.51
CA LEU A 386 27.75 -8.70 14.29
C LEU A 386 26.83 -7.58 14.72
N ILE A 387 26.42 -7.65 15.99
CA ILE A 387 25.63 -6.65 16.70
C ILE A 387 26.61 -5.57 17.18
N SER A 388 26.39 -4.32 16.78
CA SER A 388 27.00 -3.16 17.44
C SER A 388 26.05 -2.69 18.54
N SER A 389 26.28 -3.15 19.76
CA SER A 389 25.75 -2.52 20.97
C SER A 389 26.72 -1.43 21.40
N ASN A 390 26.28 -0.17 21.27
CA ASN A 390 26.39 0.88 22.28
C ASN A 390 26.21 2.26 21.63
N GLY A 391 25.17 2.95 22.07
CA GLY A 391 25.13 4.41 22.03
C GLY A 391 26.33 4.95 22.81
N GLY A 392 27.21 5.65 22.10
CA GLY A 392 28.42 6.22 22.65
C GLY A 392 29.26 6.81 21.55
N CYS A 393 29.08 8.10 21.27
CA CYS A 393 30.08 8.89 20.59
C CYS A 393 31.39 8.82 21.40
N ILE A 394 32.35 8.02 20.95
CA ILE A 394 33.74 8.09 21.38
C ILE A 394 34.53 8.68 20.22
N TYR A 395 34.53 10.01 20.10
CA TYR A 395 35.69 10.71 19.59
C TYR A 395 36.61 10.96 20.79
N GLY A 396 37.64 10.12 20.94
CA GLY A 396 38.84 10.41 21.72
C GLY A 396 40.03 10.16 20.80
N SER A 397 40.85 11.15 20.49
CA SER A 397 41.85 11.67 21.41
C SER A 397 41.93 13.21 21.49
N LYS A 398 41.98 13.69 22.73
CA LYS A 398 42.15 15.06 23.26
C LYS A 398 43.44 15.73 22.70
N THR A 399 43.64 17.06 22.71
CA THR A 399 43.62 18.03 23.84
C THR A 399 43.58 19.51 23.30
N PRO A 400 43.77 20.61 24.09
CA PRO A 400 42.70 21.51 24.52
C PRO A 400 42.97 23.01 24.24
N SER A 401 42.06 23.76 23.59
CA SER A 401 42.03 25.22 23.76
C SER A 401 40.73 25.86 23.28
N GLN A 402 40.16 26.68 24.16
CA GLN A 402 39.27 27.82 23.90
C GLN A 402 37.79 27.56 23.58
N TYR A 403 37.01 27.69 24.66
CA TYR A 403 35.65 28.21 24.71
C TYR A 403 35.42 29.42 23.79
N VAL A 404 34.40 29.39 22.94
CA VAL A 404 33.50 30.53 22.66
C VAL A 404 32.10 29.99 22.35
N GLN A 405 31.11 30.40 23.16
CA GLN A 405 29.68 30.26 22.89
C GLN A 405 29.30 31.10 21.66
N LEU A 406 28.38 30.61 20.82
CA LEU A 406 27.33 31.49 20.30
C LEU A 406 26.08 30.70 19.88
N THR A 407 25.03 30.87 20.67
CA THR A 407 23.64 30.54 20.37
C THR A 407 23.11 31.55 19.35
N LEU A 408 22.48 31.11 18.26
CA LEU A 408 21.66 31.99 17.44
C LEU A 408 20.24 31.42 17.29
N ARG A 409 19.33 32.05 18.04
CA ARG A 409 17.89 32.11 17.79
C ARG A 409 17.66 32.84 16.47
N LEU A 410 16.79 32.33 15.61
CA LEU A 410 16.06 33.17 14.66
C LEU A 410 14.57 32.85 14.75
N ASN A 411 13.86 33.83 15.33
CA ASN A 411 12.42 33.97 15.33
C ASN A 411 11.93 34.15 13.88
N PHE A 412 10.94 33.37 13.45
CA PHE A 412 10.09 33.77 12.34
C PHE A 412 8.86 34.47 12.92
N HIS A 413 8.77 35.76 12.62
CA HIS A 413 7.67 36.66 12.93
C HIS A 413 6.65 36.53 11.78
N PHE A 414 5.41 36.16 12.09
CA PHE A 414 4.28 36.30 11.17
C PHE A 414 3.71 37.71 11.33
N PRO A 415 3.38 38.43 10.24
CA PRO A 415 2.42 39.52 10.28
C PRO A 415 1.06 39.06 9.75
N ASP A 416 0.03 39.30 10.57
CA ASP A 416 -1.38 39.11 10.27
C ASP A 416 -1.92 40.13 9.24
N GLU A 417 -2.86 39.62 8.44
CA GLU A 417 -4.06 40.23 7.83
C GLU A 417 -4.13 41.74 7.55
N GLN A 418 -4.43 42.11 6.29
CA GLN A 418 -5.50 43.08 5.98
C GLN A 418 -6.21 42.77 4.65
N TYR A 419 -7.52 43.06 4.67
CA TYR A 419 -8.62 42.74 3.76
C TYR A 419 -8.65 43.50 2.41
N LEU A 420 -9.34 42.89 1.43
CA LEU A 420 -10.23 43.41 0.36
C LEU A 420 -9.89 44.71 -0.44
N PHE A 421 -9.86 44.64 -1.78
CA PHE A 421 -10.98 44.90 -2.71
C PHE A 421 -10.50 44.97 -4.19
N VAL A 422 -11.20 44.21 -5.05
CA VAL A 422 -11.58 44.41 -6.46
C VAL A 422 -10.89 45.51 -7.29
N ARG A 423 -10.20 45.12 -8.36
CA ARG A 423 -10.62 45.34 -9.77
C ARG A 423 -9.95 44.38 -10.72
#